data_AF-A0A497E098-F1
#
_entry.id   AF-A0A497E098-F1
#
_cell.length_a   1.000
_cell.length_b   1.000
_cell.length_c   1.000
_cell.angle_alpha   90.00
_cell.angle_beta   90.00
_cell.angle_gamma   90.00
#
_symmetry.space_group_name_H-M   'P 1'
#
loop_
_entity.id
_entity.type
_entity.pdbx_description
1 polymer ?
#
loop_
_entity_poly.entity_id
_entity_poly.type
_entity_poly.pdbx_seq_one_letter_code
_entity_poly.pdbx_strand_id
1 'polypeptide(L)'
;MNTKTSSLVAFISLVYFFIYRGLGTLWPSFFANPNVARGALFLAFLASLGWLLFFASFLSVADRENLNSFRVATGWAIFGSACICFLYFRENLRIFGIDFLREVIFSERMEKLVVFFPLLGTALMLIFIIFLVRYKAIVLSPQSQQAVTWAVGGAAASFLLRLVVVVNFLLTQESKWMGDLQGILLYFGLFLLIISFIGWGGFLWVLSTEKNDVIA
;
A
#
# COMPACT_ATOMS: atom_id res chain seq x y z
N MET A 1 6.26 2.24 -18.70
CA MET A 1 5.85 3.49 -18.03
C MET A 1 7.06 4.03 -17.27
N ASN A 2 7.35 5.33 -17.35
CA ASN A 2 8.47 5.89 -16.59
C ASN A 2 8.09 6.05 -15.11
N THR A 3 9.10 6.25 -14.26
CA THR A 3 8.96 6.45 -12.80
C THR A 3 8.10 7.66 -12.45
N LYS A 4 8.11 8.71 -13.27
CA LYS A 4 7.28 9.91 -13.05
C LYS A 4 5.78 9.59 -13.13
N THR A 5 5.33 9.00 -14.24
CA THR A 5 3.93 8.65 -14.43
C THR A 5 3.49 7.58 -13.43
N SER A 6 4.34 6.59 -13.15
CA SER A 6 4.02 5.57 -12.15
C SER A 6 3.90 6.14 -10.73
N SER A 7 4.73 7.13 -10.36
CA SER A 7 4.65 7.84 -9.09
C SER A 7 3.37 8.66 -8.96
N LEU A 8 2.93 9.33 -10.04
CA LEU A 8 1.66 10.05 -10.06
C LEU A 8 0.47 9.10 -9.86
N VAL A 9 0.47 7.96 -10.55
CA VAL A 9 -0.59 6.94 -10.40
C VAL A 9 -0.59 6.37 -8.98
N ALA A 10 0.58 6.09 -8.39
CA ALA A 10 0.68 5.67 -7.00
C ALA A 10 0.25 6.76 -6.02
N PHE A 11 0.51 8.05 -6.31
CA PHE A 11 0.03 9.16 -5.50
C PHE A 11 -1.50 9.25 -5.49
N ILE A 12 -2.13 9.18 -6.68
CA ILE A 12 -3.60 9.12 -6.79
C ILE A 12 -4.15 7.91 -6.03
N SER A 13 -3.48 6.77 -6.14
CA SER A 13 -3.83 5.55 -5.42
C SER A 13 -3.72 5.70 -3.90
N LEU A 14 -2.70 6.41 -3.42
CA LEU A 14 -2.51 6.74 -2.01
C LEU A 14 -3.63 7.66 -1.51
N VAL A 15 -3.96 8.72 -2.26
CA VAL A 15 -5.08 9.63 -1.94
C VAL A 15 -6.38 8.85 -1.83
N TYR A 16 -6.65 7.96 -2.79
CA TYR A 16 -7.82 7.09 -2.75
C TYR A 16 -7.83 6.22 -1.49
N PHE A 17 -6.74 5.52 -1.17
CA PHE A 17 -6.67 4.68 0.03
C PHE A 17 -6.78 5.47 1.32
N PHE A 18 -6.27 6.70 1.37
CA PHE A 18 -6.41 7.57 2.52
C PHE A 18 -7.88 7.94 2.75
N ILE A 19 -8.60 8.35 1.70
CA ILE A 19 -10.04 8.66 1.78
C ILE A 19 -10.83 7.40 2.13
N TYR A 20 -10.58 6.29 1.43
CA TYR A 20 -11.27 5.02 1.67
C TYR A 20 -11.13 4.55 3.13
N ARG A 21 -9.91 4.57 3.67
CA ARG A 21 -9.64 4.20 5.07
C ARG A 21 -10.17 5.23 6.05
N GLY A 22 -10.13 6.53 5.70
CA GLY A 22 -10.68 7.61 6.50
C GLY A 22 -12.20 7.44 6.68
N LEU A 23 -12.92 7.22 5.58
CA LEU A 23 -14.35 6.92 5.59
C LEU A 23 -14.65 5.64 6.37
N GLY A 24 -13.88 4.57 6.14
CA GLY A 24 -14.06 3.30 6.87
C GLY A 24 -13.79 3.40 8.37
N THR A 25 -13.02 4.41 8.80
CA THR A 25 -12.71 4.65 10.22
C THR A 25 -13.74 5.58 10.87
N LEU A 26 -14.09 6.68 10.20
CA LEU A 26 -14.90 7.77 10.78
C LEU A 26 -16.39 7.63 10.48
N TRP A 27 -16.75 7.03 9.35
CA TRP A 27 -18.14 6.87 8.93
C TRP A 27 -18.39 5.49 8.29
N PRO A 28 -18.32 4.37 9.07
CA PRO A 28 -18.48 3.02 8.52
C PRO A 28 -19.81 2.80 7.80
N SER A 29 -20.89 3.46 8.24
CA SER A 29 -22.21 3.36 7.62
C SER A 29 -22.27 3.94 6.20
N PHE A 30 -21.25 4.68 5.75
CA PHE A 30 -21.11 5.09 4.35
C PHE A 30 -21.10 3.88 3.40
N PHE A 31 -20.53 2.75 3.84
CA PHE A 31 -20.47 1.51 3.05
C PHE A 31 -21.70 0.60 3.25
N ALA A 32 -22.72 1.04 3.99
CA ALA A 32 -23.95 0.26 4.14
C ALA A 32 -24.72 0.12 2.82
N ASN A 33 -24.56 1.07 1.88
CA ASN A 33 -25.11 0.94 0.54
C ASN A 33 -24.25 -0.03 -0.30
N PRO A 34 -24.80 -1.16 -0.79
CA PRO A 34 -24.03 -2.15 -1.54
C PRO A 34 -23.35 -1.61 -2.80
N ASN A 35 -23.97 -0.64 -3.49
CA ASN A 35 -23.38 -0.04 -4.69
C ASN A 35 -22.16 0.83 -4.37
N VAL A 36 -22.23 1.56 -3.24
CA VAL A 36 -21.09 2.35 -2.75
C VAL A 36 -19.96 1.42 -2.33
N ALA A 37 -20.25 0.34 -1.60
CA ALA A 37 -19.25 -0.65 -1.21
C ALA A 37 -18.59 -1.33 -2.42
N ARG A 38 -19.37 -1.71 -3.43
CA ARG A 38 -18.86 -2.29 -4.70
C ARG A 38 -17.96 -1.32 -5.44
N GLY A 39 -18.41 -0.09 -5.65
CA GLY A 39 -17.62 0.95 -6.32
C GLY A 39 -16.32 1.22 -5.57
N ALA A 40 -16.38 1.32 -4.24
CA ALA A 40 -15.22 1.57 -3.42
C ALA A 40 -14.21 0.39 -3.42
N LEU A 41 -14.68 -0.85 -3.38
CA LEU A 41 -13.79 -2.01 -3.49
C LEU A 41 -13.17 -2.13 -4.88
N PHE A 42 -13.92 -1.81 -5.94
CA PHE A 42 -13.38 -1.81 -7.30
C PHE A 42 -12.30 -0.74 -7.47
N LEU A 43 -12.55 0.47 -6.99
CA LEU A 43 -11.55 1.54 -6.99
C LEU A 43 -10.34 1.20 -6.10
N ALA A 44 -10.54 0.50 -4.97
CA ALA A 44 -9.45 0.01 -4.14
C ALA A 44 -8.57 -1.01 -4.87
N PHE A 45 -9.18 -1.90 -5.66
CA PHE A 45 -8.45 -2.80 -6.53
C PHE A 45 -7.65 -2.03 -7.59
N LEU A 46 -8.25 -1.08 -8.30
CA LEU A 46 -7.53 -0.25 -9.27
C LEU A 46 -6.38 0.55 -8.62
N ALA A 47 -6.60 1.12 -7.44
CA ALA A 47 -5.57 1.81 -6.68
C ALA A 47 -4.42 0.87 -6.26
N SER A 48 -4.71 -0.39 -5.95
CA SER A 48 -3.66 -1.36 -5.63
C SER A 48 -2.75 -1.67 -6.83
N LEU A 49 -3.30 -1.67 -8.05
CA LEU A 49 -2.51 -1.80 -9.28
C LEU A 49 -1.57 -0.61 -9.49
N GLY A 50 -1.96 0.59 -9.06
CA GLY A 50 -1.10 1.77 -9.12
C GLY A 50 0.21 1.60 -8.35
N TRP A 51 0.15 0.98 -7.17
CA TRP A 51 1.35 0.63 -6.39
C TRP A 51 2.19 -0.44 -7.07
N LEU A 52 1.55 -1.48 -7.61
CA LEU A 52 2.25 -2.54 -8.34
C LEU A 52 3.04 -1.96 -9.54
N LEU A 53 2.40 -1.09 -10.31
CA LEU A 53 3.03 -0.40 -11.44
C LEU A 53 4.18 0.51 -11.01
N PHE A 54 4.05 1.17 -9.85
CA PHE A 54 5.12 1.97 -9.27
C PHE A 54 6.36 1.13 -8.98
N PHE A 55 6.25 0.03 -8.25
CA PHE A 55 7.41 -0.82 -7.97
C PHE A 55 7.96 -1.51 -9.23
N ALA A 56 7.09 -1.92 -10.16
CA ALA A 56 7.52 -2.46 -11.45
C ALA A 56 8.37 -1.45 -12.25
N SER A 57 8.04 -0.15 -12.18
CA SER A 57 8.85 0.89 -12.83
C SER A 57 10.24 1.03 -12.20
N PHE A 58 10.35 0.91 -10.88
CA PHE A 58 11.64 0.94 -10.18
C PHE A 58 12.51 -0.29 -10.45
N LEU A 59 11.91 -1.43 -10.83
CA LEU A 59 12.68 -2.62 -11.21
C LEU A 59 13.54 -2.33 -12.45
N SER A 60 12.95 -1.62 -13.43
CA SER A 60 13.70 -1.22 -14.63
C SER A 60 14.87 -0.28 -14.33
N VAL A 61 14.74 0.57 -13.29
CA VAL A 61 15.84 1.44 -12.83
C VAL A 61 16.93 0.62 -12.14
N ALA A 62 16.54 -0.32 -11.27
CA ALA A 62 17.48 -1.23 -10.62
C ALA A 62 18.25 -2.11 -11.61
N ASP A 63 17.62 -2.45 -12.73
CA ASP A 63 18.23 -3.21 -13.82
C ASP A 63 19.28 -2.38 -14.58
N ARG A 64 18.95 -1.14 -14.95
CA ARG A 64 19.87 -0.22 -15.66
C ARG A 64 21.11 0.08 -14.84
N GLU A 65 20.93 0.40 -13.56
CA GLU A 65 22.02 0.78 -12.64
C GLU A 65 22.79 -0.43 -12.08
N ASN A 66 22.44 -1.67 -12.47
CA ASN A 66 23.05 -2.92 -11.97
C ASN A 66 23.08 -3.04 -10.44
N LEU A 67 22.03 -2.56 -9.76
CA LEU A 67 21.94 -2.54 -8.30
C LEU A 67 21.28 -3.82 -7.77
N ASN A 68 22.03 -4.93 -7.71
CA ASN A 68 21.50 -6.25 -7.36
C ASN A 68 20.64 -6.29 -6.08
N SER A 69 21.14 -5.70 -4.97
CA SER A 69 20.38 -5.71 -3.71
C SER A 69 19.11 -4.86 -3.77
N PHE A 70 19.14 -3.76 -4.53
CA PHE A 70 17.96 -2.91 -4.74
C PHE A 70 16.94 -3.58 -5.66
N ARG A 71 17.39 -4.33 -6.67
CA ARG A 71 16.56 -5.17 -7.54
C ARG A 71 15.78 -6.20 -6.73
N VAL A 72 16.47 -6.91 -5.82
CA VAL A 72 15.84 -7.90 -4.93
C VAL A 72 14.79 -7.22 -4.04
N ALA A 73 15.13 -6.11 -3.38
CA ALA A 73 14.18 -5.35 -2.56
C ALA A 73 12.95 -4.86 -3.36
N THR A 74 13.15 -4.45 -4.61
CA THR A 74 12.07 -4.04 -5.52
C THR A 74 11.19 -5.23 -5.90
N GLY A 75 11.78 -6.39 -6.20
CA GLY A 75 11.04 -7.63 -6.44
C GLY A 75 10.17 -8.04 -5.26
N TRP A 76 10.67 -7.90 -4.03
CA TRP A 76 9.88 -8.10 -2.82
C TRP A 76 8.71 -7.12 -2.71
N ALA A 77 8.91 -5.82 -2.98
CA ALA A 77 7.83 -4.84 -2.96
C ALA A 77 6.76 -5.10 -4.05
N ILE A 78 7.17 -5.58 -5.22
CA ILE A 78 6.26 -6.05 -6.27
C ILE A 78 5.41 -7.22 -5.75
N PHE A 79 6.05 -8.23 -5.15
CA PHE A 79 5.33 -9.37 -4.56
C PHE A 79 4.35 -8.92 -3.47
N GLY A 80 4.78 -8.05 -2.55
CA GLY A 80 3.92 -7.49 -1.51
C GLY A 80 2.72 -6.71 -2.07
N SER A 81 2.94 -5.93 -3.14
CA SER A 81 1.87 -5.21 -3.84
C SER A 81 0.91 -6.16 -4.56
N ALA A 82 1.43 -7.24 -5.15
CA ALA A 82 0.62 -8.28 -5.78
C ALA A 82 -0.29 -9.00 -4.76
N CYS A 83 0.20 -9.26 -3.54
CA CYS A 83 -0.64 -9.79 -2.45
C CYS A 83 -1.79 -8.85 -2.09
N ILE A 84 -1.54 -7.54 -2.05
CA ILE A 84 -2.60 -6.53 -1.81
C ILE A 84 -3.58 -6.47 -2.99
N CYS A 85 -3.08 -6.54 -4.22
CA CYS A 85 -3.93 -6.61 -5.42
C CYS A 85 -4.84 -7.84 -5.39
N PHE A 86 -4.28 -8.99 -5.04
CA PHE A 86 -5.03 -10.24 -4.89
C PHE A 86 -6.10 -10.15 -3.81
N LEU A 87 -5.78 -9.56 -2.65
CA LEU A 87 -6.77 -9.30 -1.59
C LEU A 87 -7.95 -8.48 -2.13
N TYR A 88 -7.72 -7.35 -2.79
CA TYR A 88 -8.82 -6.53 -3.30
C TYR A 88 -9.54 -7.19 -4.48
N PHE A 89 -8.84 -7.91 -5.35
CA PHE A 89 -9.47 -8.71 -6.40
C PHE A 89 -10.43 -9.74 -5.82
N ARG A 90 -9.99 -10.48 -4.80
CA ARG A 90 -10.80 -11.44 -4.06
C ARG A 90 -12.03 -10.80 -3.42
N GLU A 91 -11.88 -9.68 -2.74
CA GLU A 91 -13.03 -8.99 -2.12
C GLU A 91 -14.00 -8.45 -3.18
N ASN A 92 -13.50 -8.07 -4.38
CA ASN A 92 -14.37 -7.76 -5.52
C ASN A 92 -15.16 -9.00 -5.95
N LEU A 93 -14.53 -10.16 -6.15
CA LEU A 93 -15.24 -11.39 -6.49
C LEU A 93 -16.35 -11.70 -5.48
N ARG A 94 -16.06 -11.55 -4.18
CA ARG A 94 -17.02 -11.75 -3.10
C ARG A 94 -18.21 -10.80 -3.18
N ILE A 95 -17.98 -9.48 -3.31
CA ILE A 95 -19.08 -8.49 -3.28
C ILE A 95 -19.94 -8.48 -4.55
N PHE A 96 -19.39 -8.97 -5.66
CA PHE A 96 -20.12 -9.19 -6.91
C PHE A 96 -20.77 -10.59 -6.98
N GLY A 97 -20.55 -11.46 -5.99
CA GLY A 97 -21.12 -12.82 -5.97
C GLY A 97 -20.56 -13.74 -7.06
N ILE A 98 -19.29 -13.55 -7.43
CA ILE A 98 -18.61 -14.34 -8.46
C ILE A 98 -17.93 -15.55 -7.81
N ASP A 99 -18.38 -16.76 -8.15
CA ASP A 99 -17.90 -18.04 -7.58
C ASP A 99 -16.58 -18.57 -8.19
N PHE A 100 -15.73 -17.68 -8.70
CA PHE A 100 -14.47 -18.07 -9.33
C PHE A 100 -13.53 -18.76 -8.33
N LEU A 101 -13.15 -20.03 -8.61
CA LEU A 101 -12.27 -20.86 -7.76
C LEU A 101 -12.66 -20.82 -6.27
N ARG A 102 -13.96 -20.89 -5.98
CA ARG A 102 -14.52 -20.64 -4.64
C ARG A 102 -13.84 -21.47 -3.54
N GLU A 103 -13.60 -22.75 -3.81
CA GLU A 103 -13.00 -23.69 -2.85
C GLU A 103 -11.55 -23.34 -2.49
N VAL A 104 -10.82 -22.63 -3.35
CA VAL A 104 -9.43 -22.22 -3.11
C VAL A 104 -9.39 -20.82 -2.50
N ILE A 105 -10.05 -19.87 -3.16
CA ILE A 105 -10.00 -18.43 -2.84
C ILE A 105 -10.76 -18.09 -1.55
N PHE A 106 -11.84 -18.81 -1.25
CA PHE A 106 -12.66 -18.61 -0.05
C PHE A 106 -12.57 -19.80 0.92
N SER A 107 -11.47 -20.57 0.86
CA SER A 107 -11.19 -21.60 1.86
C SER A 107 -10.95 -20.99 3.25
N GLU A 108 -11.25 -21.74 4.31
CA GLU A 108 -10.98 -21.31 5.70
C GLU A 108 -9.50 -20.97 5.94
N ARG A 109 -8.59 -21.72 5.30
CA ARG A 109 -7.15 -21.43 5.35
C ARG A 109 -6.84 -20.07 4.72
N MET A 110 -7.45 -19.78 3.57
CA MET A 110 -7.27 -18.49 2.89
C MET A 110 -7.85 -17.34 3.71
N GLU A 111 -9.02 -17.49 4.33
CA GLU A 111 -9.59 -16.44 5.22
C GLU A 111 -8.61 -16.05 6.32
N LYS A 112 -7.93 -17.03 6.94
CA LYS A 112 -6.92 -16.78 7.98
C LYS A 112 -5.67 -16.11 7.41
N LEU A 113 -5.20 -16.53 6.24
CA LEU A 113 -3.98 -15.99 5.63
C LEU A 113 -4.14 -14.56 5.11
N VAL A 114 -5.31 -14.25 4.55
CA VAL A 114 -5.59 -12.97 3.88
C VAL A 114 -5.46 -11.77 4.83
N VAL A 115 -5.71 -11.95 6.13
CA VAL A 115 -5.51 -10.90 7.15
C VAL A 115 -4.04 -10.46 7.26
N PHE A 116 -3.08 -11.34 6.95
CA PHE A 116 -1.65 -11.04 7.01
C PHE A 116 -1.12 -10.37 5.75
N PHE A 117 -1.84 -10.41 4.62
CA PHE A 117 -1.37 -9.86 3.35
C PHE A 117 -1.09 -8.36 3.39
N PRO A 118 -1.94 -7.52 4.00
CA PRO A 118 -1.64 -6.10 4.17
C PRO A 118 -0.35 -5.86 4.97
N LEU A 119 -0.12 -6.62 6.05
CA LEU A 119 1.08 -6.50 6.88
C LEU A 119 2.32 -6.89 6.07
N LEU A 120 2.29 -8.05 5.42
CA LEU A 120 3.36 -8.52 4.53
C LEU A 120 3.66 -7.48 3.45
N GLY A 121 2.63 -6.96 2.76
CA GLY A 121 2.78 -5.93 1.75
C GLY A 121 3.48 -4.69 2.28
N THR A 122 3.03 -4.14 3.42
CA THR A 122 3.68 -2.97 4.04
C THR A 122 5.10 -3.24 4.53
N ALA A 123 5.40 -4.46 4.99
CA ALA A 123 6.74 -4.85 5.41
C ALA A 123 7.71 -4.87 4.21
N LEU A 124 7.31 -5.47 3.09
CA LEU A 124 8.14 -5.53 1.88
C LEU A 124 8.32 -4.15 1.24
N MET A 125 7.30 -3.29 1.28
CA MET A 125 7.42 -1.88 0.87
C MET A 125 8.38 -1.08 1.77
N LEU A 126 8.35 -1.32 3.09
CA LEU A 126 9.28 -0.70 4.03
C LEU A 126 10.72 -1.15 3.75
N ILE A 127 10.94 -2.44 3.49
CA ILE A 127 12.25 -2.97 3.08
C ILE A 127 12.72 -2.25 1.80
N PHE A 128 11.86 -2.12 0.79
CA PHE A 128 12.21 -1.37 -0.43
C PHE A 128 12.66 0.06 -0.12
N ILE A 129 11.92 0.80 0.72
CA ILE A 129 12.29 2.18 1.07
C ILE A 129 13.61 2.24 1.86
N ILE A 130 13.86 1.31 2.77
CA ILE A 130 15.14 1.22 3.50
C ILE A 130 16.30 1.00 2.53
N PHE A 131 16.13 0.11 1.55
CA PHE A 131 17.14 -0.09 0.51
C PHE A 131 17.27 1.14 -0.39
N LEU A 132 16.17 1.79 -0.76
CA LEU A 132 16.21 3.03 -1.54
C LEU A 132 17.01 4.13 -0.84
N VAL A 133 16.94 4.25 0.50
CA VAL A 133 17.77 5.20 1.27
C VAL A 133 19.26 4.98 1.02
N ARG A 134 19.71 3.73 0.88
CA ARG A 134 21.12 3.39 0.63
C ARG A 134 21.57 3.78 -0.77
N TYR A 135 20.67 3.71 -1.76
CA TYR A 135 20.98 3.95 -3.17
C TYR A 135 20.46 5.30 -3.69
N LYS A 136 19.86 6.13 -2.83
CA LYS A 136 19.21 7.38 -3.22
C LYS A 136 20.13 8.37 -3.94
N ALA A 137 21.44 8.36 -3.64
CA ALA A 137 22.41 9.23 -4.31
C ALA A 137 22.67 8.83 -5.76
N ILE A 138 22.46 7.55 -6.09
CA ILE A 138 22.64 6.98 -7.43
C ILE A 138 21.31 7.06 -8.20
N VAL A 139 20.20 6.80 -7.51
CA VAL A 139 18.88 6.61 -8.13
C VAL A 139 18.07 7.91 -8.26
N LEU A 140 18.35 8.92 -7.42
CA LEU A 140 17.46 10.08 -7.24
C LEU A 140 18.22 11.41 -7.20
N SER A 141 17.55 12.49 -7.64
CA SER A 141 18.07 13.85 -7.46
C SER A 141 18.14 14.27 -5.99
N PRO A 142 18.90 15.33 -5.67
CA PRO A 142 19.00 15.87 -4.30
C PRO A 142 17.64 16.19 -3.65
N GLN A 143 16.66 16.68 -4.41
CA GLN A 143 15.32 16.97 -3.88
C GLN A 143 14.58 15.68 -3.50
N SER A 144 14.62 14.68 -4.39
CA SER A 144 14.02 13.37 -4.18
C SER A 144 14.69 12.61 -3.04
N GLN A 145 16.00 12.78 -2.84
CA GLN A 145 16.75 12.18 -1.72
C GLN A 145 16.25 12.62 -0.34
N GLN A 146 15.82 13.87 -0.19
CA GLN A 146 15.20 14.34 1.05
C GLN A 146 13.81 13.72 1.20
N ALA A 147 13.04 13.63 0.12
CA ALA A 147 11.70 13.03 0.15
C ALA A 147 11.71 11.55 0.58
N VAL A 148 12.78 10.79 0.27
CA VAL A 148 12.94 9.40 0.73
C VAL A 148 12.95 9.28 2.26
N THR A 149 13.52 10.23 3.01
CA THR A 149 13.55 10.12 4.48
C THR A 149 12.16 10.26 5.08
N TRP A 150 11.30 11.09 4.49
CA TRP A 150 9.89 11.18 4.85
C TRP A 150 9.12 9.90 4.49
N ALA A 151 9.46 9.26 3.36
CA ALA A 151 8.90 7.96 2.98
C ALA A 151 9.21 6.87 3.99
N VAL A 152 10.39 6.87 4.65
CA VAL A 152 10.72 5.90 5.70
C VAL A 152 9.72 6.01 6.85
N GLY A 153 9.46 7.23 7.33
CA GLY A 153 8.47 7.48 8.39
C GLY A 153 7.06 7.07 7.97
N GLY A 154 6.68 7.39 6.72
CA GLY A 154 5.38 7.01 6.18
C GLY A 154 5.20 5.50 6.04
N ALA A 155 6.22 4.79 5.56
CA ALA A 155 6.24 3.34 5.43
C ALA A 155 6.21 2.64 6.79
N ALA A 156 6.98 3.14 7.77
CA ALA A 156 6.97 2.62 9.13
C ALA A 156 5.60 2.82 9.80
N ALA A 157 4.98 3.99 9.66
CA ALA A 157 3.63 4.24 10.16
C ALA A 157 2.59 3.31 9.52
N SER A 158 2.67 3.12 8.19
CA SER A 158 1.83 2.14 7.46
C SER A 158 1.99 0.72 8.00
N PHE A 159 3.23 0.28 8.25
CA PHE A 159 3.52 -1.03 8.81
C PHE A 159 2.94 -1.19 10.22
N LEU A 160 3.19 -0.21 11.12
CA LEU A 160 2.66 -0.23 12.48
C LEU A 160 1.13 -0.30 12.51
N LEU A 161 0.48 0.46 11.62
CA LEU A 161 -0.98 0.44 11.48
C LEU A 161 -1.49 -0.96 11.12
N ARG A 162 -0.85 -1.65 10.17
CA ARG A 162 -1.22 -3.03 9.81
C ARG A 162 -0.86 -4.04 10.89
N LEU A 163 0.23 -3.81 11.62
CA LEU A 163 0.64 -4.65 12.73
C LEU A 163 -0.41 -4.65 13.85
N VAL A 164 -0.94 -3.48 14.20
CA VAL A 164 -2.02 -3.35 15.19
C VAL A 164 -3.24 -4.17 14.78
N VAL A 165 -3.64 -4.11 13.51
CA VAL A 165 -4.79 -4.90 12.99
C VAL A 165 -4.52 -6.40 13.08
N VAL A 166 -3.34 -6.86 12.69
CA VAL A 166 -2.97 -8.28 12.78
C VAL A 166 -2.90 -8.76 14.22
N VAL A 167 -2.30 -7.97 15.13
CA VAL A 167 -2.26 -8.31 16.56
C VAL A 167 -3.67 -8.41 17.13
N ASN A 168 -4.56 -7.47 16.79
CA ASN A 168 -5.94 -7.52 17.22
C ASN A 168 -6.68 -8.75 16.70
N PHE A 169 -6.46 -9.13 15.43
CA PHE A 169 -6.99 -10.36 14.87
C PHE A 169 -6.50 -11.60 15.60
N LEU A 170 -5.20 -11.68 15.94
CA LEU A 170 -4.65 -12.81 16.70
C LEU A 170 -5.30 -12.94 18.10
N LEU A 171 -5.61 -11.80 18.74
CA LEU A 171 -6.23 -11.77 20.06
C LEU A 171 -7.74 -12.07 20.04
N THR A 172 -8.46 -11.59 19.03
CA THR A 172 -9.94 -11.63 19.01
C THR A 172 -10.53 -12.65 18.03
N GLN A 173 -9.71 -13.18 17.11
CA GLN A 173 -10.13 -13.98 15.95
C GLN A 173 -11.12 -13.26 15.01
N GLU A 174 -11.31 -11.95 15.20
CA GLU A 174 -12.20 -11.11 14.39
C GLU A 174 -11.39 -10.10 13.58
N SER A 175 -11.71 -9.97 12.29
CA SER A 175 -11.07 -8.98 11.41
C SER A 175 -11.68 -7.60 11.65
N LYS A 176 -11.29 -6.97 12.76
CA LYS A 176 -11.71 -5.60 13.12
C LYS A 176 -10.76 -4.56 12.54
N TRP A 177 -11.33 -3.55 11.88
CA TRP A 177 -10.59 -2.37 11.47
C TRP A 177 -10.46 -1.38 12.64
N MET A 178 -9.65 -0.34 12.47
CA MET A 178 -9.45 0.66 13.52
C MET A 178 -10.72 1.45 13.87
N GLY A 179 -11.70 1.55 12.96
CA GLY A 179 -13.01 2.13 13.27
C GLY A 179 -13.80 1.32 14.30
N ASP A 180 -13.50 0.03 14.44
CA ASP A 180 -14.12 -0.84 15.45
C ASP A 180 -13.40 -0.77 16.81
N LEU A 181 -12.22 -0.14 16.86
CA LEU A 181 -11.47 0.09 18.08
C LEU A 181 -11.93 1.40 18.73
N GLN A 182 -12.29 1.35 20.01
CA GLN A 182 -12.72 2.54 20.75
C GLN A 182 -11.56 3.21 21.49
N GLY A 183 -11.71 4.52 21.77
CA GLY A 183 -10.81 5.26 22.64
C GLY A 183 -9.43 5.53 22.04
N ILE A 184 -8.37 5.33 22.83
CA ILE A 184 -7.01 5.78 22.48
C ILE A 184 -6.44 5.11 21.21
N LEU A 185 -6.85 3.87 20.94
CA LEU A 185 -6.39 3.12 19.76
C LEU A 185 -6.92 3.72 18.45
N LEU A 186 -8.13 4.29 18.45
CA LEU A 186 -8.70 4.99 17.30
C LEU A 186 -7.86 6.22 16.94
N TYR A 187 -7.58 7.07 17.93
CA TYR A 187 -6.80 8.29 17.73
C TYR A 187 -5.36 7.98 17.30
N PHE A 188 -4.74 6.99 17.93
CA PHE A 188 -3.42 6.51 17.53
C PHE A 188 -3.42 6.00 16.08
N GLY A 189 -4.45 5.23 15.70
CA GLY A 189 -4.65 4.76 14.35
C GLY A 189 -4.78 5.88 13.31
N LEU A 190 -5.61 6.88 13.59
CA LEU A 190 -5.78 8.06 12.73
C LEU A 190 -4.48 8.86 12.60
N PHE A 191 -3.75 9.03 13.69
CA PHE A 191 -2.43 9.68 13.68
C PHE A 191 -1.44 8.94 12.77
N LEU A 192 -1.34 7.62 12.90
CA LEU A 192 -0.49 6.80 12.02
C LEU A 192 -0.96 6.86 10.56
N LEU A 193 -2.27 6.90 10.30
CA LEU A 193 -2.82 7.03 8.96
C LEU A 193 -2.37 8.35 8.30
N ILE A 194 -2.42 9.46 9.05
CA ILE A 194 -1.99 10.79 8.59
C ILE A 194 -0.49 10.82 8.34
N ILE A 195 0.34 10.33 9.26
CA ILE A 195 1.80 10.26 9.06
C ILE A 195 2.14 9.41 7.84
N SER A 196 1.48 8.27 7.70
CA SER A 196 1.64 7.40 6.52
C SER A 196 1.32 8.15 5.23
N PHE A 197 0.23 8.91 5.21
CA PHE A 197 -0.19 9.67 4.04
C PHE A 197 0.80 10.78 3.69
N ILE A 198 1.22 11.57 4.67
CA ILE A 198 2.16 12.67 4.46
C ILE A 198 3.52 12.14 3.98
N GLY A 199 4.04 11.09 4.63
CA GLY A 199 5.35 10.52 4.30
C GLY A 199 5.41 9.93 2.89
N TRP A 200 4.46 9.06 2.54
CA TRP A 200 4.38 8.51 1.17
C TRP A 200 3.97 9.57 0.15
N GLY A 201 3.04 10.45 0.51
CA GLY A 201 2.51 11.48 -0.37
C GLY A 201 3.56 12.48 -0.80
N GLY A 202 4.36 12.98 0.14
CA GLY A 202 5.48 13.88 -0.15
C GLY A 202 6.50 13.23 -1.09
N PHE A 203 6.87 11.97 -0.83
CA PHE A 203 7.80 11.24 -1.68
C PHE A 203 7.28 11.01 -3.10
N LEU A 204 6.06 10.50 -3.25
CA LEU A 204 5.46 10.24 -4.56
C LEU A 204 5.20 11.53 -5.34
N TRP A 205 4.80 12.60 -4.65
CA TRP A 205 4.60 13.91 -5.26
C TRP A 205 5.90 14.47 -5.85
N VAL A 206 6.99 14.45 -5.07
CA VAL A 206 8.30 14.92 -5.55
C VAL A 206 8.75 14.12 -6.77
N LEU A 207 8.68 12.78 -6.72
CA LEU A 207 8.99 11.94 -7.89
C LEU A 207 8.10 12.22 -9.11
N SER A 208 6.83 12.56 -8.89
CA SER A 208 5.88 12.84 -9.97
C SER A 208 6.08 14.20 -10.65
N THR A 209 6.79 15.13 -10.00
CA THR A 209 6.99 16.50 -10.47
C THR A 209 8.39 16.74 -11.03
N GLU A 210 9.31 15.81 -10.79
CA GLU A 210 10.69 15.86 -11.28
C GLU A 210 10.78 15.93 -12.82
N LYS A 211 11.79 16.63 -13.34
CA LYS A 211 12.08 16.64 -14.79
C LYS A 211 12.65 15.29 -15.21
N ASN A 212 12.28 14.81 -16.39
CA ASN A 212 12.61 13.47 -16.89
C ASN A 212 14.12 13.19 -17.01
N ASP A 213 14.96 14.22 -16.98
CA ASP A 213 16.40 14.13 -17.27
C ASP A 213 17.23 13.49 -16.14
N VAL A 214 16.62 13.14 -15.00
CA VAL A 214 17.34 12.61 -13.82
C VAL A 214 17.07 11.12 -13.55
N ILE A 215 16.13 10.49 -14.27
CA ILE A 215 15.82 9.06 -14.16
C ILE A 215 15.95 8.34 -15.52
N ALA A 216 16.82 8.87 -16.40
CA ALA A 216 17.09 8.30 -17.72
C ALA A 216 18.06 7.10 -17.64
#